data_AF-G0R4K8-F1
#
_entry.id   AF-G0R4K8-F1
#
_cell.length_a   1.000
_cell.length_b   1.000
_cell.length_c   1.000
_cell.angle_alpha   90.00
_cell.angle_beta   90.00
_cell.angle_gamma   90.00
#
_symmetry.space_group_name_H-M   'P 1'
#
loop_
_entity.id
_entity.type
_entity.pdbx_description
1 polymer ?
#
loop_
_entity_poly.entity_id
_entity_poly.type
_entity_poly.pdbx_seq_one_letter_code
_entity_poly.pdbx_strand_id
1 'polypeptide(L)'
;MEAVNTTDQISGFLMNEMSEKSTLLVFSDHGQLLNGNHGGNSTEEIETIIYGYNKKGFIKQQKMDISQLMDVIYLNSTTDQLDITATICMLKGCPIPRNNLGIIISDFFLDLEQNSQAVIANAFYTNFRQVEDQVRDIQDFMHNLNENTFNELMEMAKNIKNKYKRLFTTGIKYKNSYQLNPLKLKQFIGQIQNFGYKVKSIFRNEGQTPNLVYIKYGVIIWNIAFSNNQNLRIHIKKK
;
A
#
# COMPACT_ATOMS: atom_id res chain seq x y z
N MET A 1 -17.81 21.66 4.11
CA MET A 1 -18.92 21.05 3.34
C MET A 1 -18.77 21.32 1.84
N GLU A 2 -18.50 22.56 1.42
CA GLU A 2 -18.27 22.89 0.00
C GLU A 2 -17.07 22.15 -0.63
N ALA A 3 -15.91 22.11 0.03
CA ALA A 3 -14.74 21.40 -0.48
C ALA A 3 -14.96 19.89 -0.71
N VAL A 4 -15.70 19.22 0.19
CA VAL A 4 -16.04 17.79 0.02
C VAL A 4 -16.95 17.58 -1.19
N ASN A 5 -17.95 18.45 -1.36
CA ASN A 5 -18.83 18.41 -2.53
C ASN A 5 -18.07 18.67 -3.83
N THR A 6 -17.10 19.59 -3.82
CA THR A 6 -16.23 19.84 -4.99
C THR A 6 -15.37 18.62 -5.31
N THR A 7 -14.76 17.98 -4.31
CA THR A 7 -13.97 16.75 -4.51
C THR A 7 -14.82 15.62 -5.08
N ASP A 8 -16.05 15.46 -4.62
CA ASP A 8 -16.99 14.47 -5.15
C ASP A 8 -17.35 14.74 -6.61
N GLN A 9 -17.68 15.99 -6.95
CA GLN A 9 -17.97 16.40 -8.34
C GLN A 9 -16.78 16.18 -9.27
N ILE A 10 -15.56 16.55 -8.84
CA ILE A 10 -14.33 16.31 -9.61
C ILE A 10 -14.09 14.81 -9.78
N SER A 11 -14.27 14.02 -8.73
CA SER A 11 -14.11 12.57 -8.77
C SER A 11 -15.09 11.94 -9.76
N GLY A 12 -16.37 12.32 -9.71
CA GLY A 12 -17.38 11.85 -10.65
C GLY A 12 -17.07 12.22 -12.11
N PHE A 13 -16.58 13.45 -12.35
CA PHE A 13 -16.11 13.84 -13.67
C PHE A 13 -14.93 12.98 -14.14
N LEU A 14 -13.90 12.79 -13.30
CA LEU A 14 -12.73 11.97 -13.64
C LEU A 14 -13.10 10.51 -13.89
N MET A 15 -14.00 9.93 -13.10
CA MET A 15 -14.50 8.57 -13.31
C MET A 15 -15.16 8.41 -14.69
N ASN A 16 -15.90 9.41 -15.14
CA ASN A 16 -16.54 9.39 -16.46
C ASN A 16 -15.52 9.52 -17.60
N GLU A 17 -14.57 10.45 -17.48
CA GLU A 17 -13.62 10.79 -18.56
C GLU A 17 -12.41 9.86 -18.64
N MET A 18 -12.02 9.20 -17.55
CA MET A 18 -10.80 8.38 -17.52
C MET A 18 -10.89 7.16 -18.44
N SER A 19 -9.75 6.72 -18.98
CA SER A 19 -9.66 5.48 -19.77
C SER A 19 -9.89 4.24 -18.89
N GLU A 20 -10.33 3.12 -19.47
CA GLU A 20 -10.44 1.86 -18.73
C GLU A 20 -9.09 1.25 -18.30
N LYS A 21 -7.98 1.78 -18.81
CA LYS A 21 -6.62 1.38 -18.42
C LYS A 21 -6.08 2.23 -17.27
N SER A 22 -6.84 3.24 -16.84
CA SER A 22 -6.47 4.15 -15.76
C SER A 22 -7.07 3.66 -14.44
N THR A 23 -6.39 4.00 -13.35
CA THR A 23 -6.88 3.85 -11.97
C THR A 23 -6.89 5.23 -11.34
N LEU A 24 -8.02 5.62 -10.75
CA LEU A 24 -8.16 6.80 -9.92
C LEU A 24 -7.92 6.39 -8.46
N LEU A 25 -7.06 7.14 -7.78
CA LEU A 25 -6.85 7.01 -6.35
C LEU A 25 -7.06 8.40 -5.72
N VAL A 26 -7.94 8.48 -4.73
CA VAL A 26 -8.27 9.68 -3.98
C VAL A 26 -7.90 9.41 -2.53
N PHE A 27 -7.10 10.28 -1.92
CA PHE A 27 -6.75 10.19 -0.51
C PHE A 27 -6.50 11.61 0.04
N SER A 28 -6.68 11.79 1.34
CA SER A 28 -6.35 13.05 2.02
C SER A 28 -5.05 12.89 2.82
N ASP A 29 -4.27 13.97 2.89
CA ASP A 29 -3.00 14.05 3.61
C ASP A 29 -3.18 14.05 5.13
N HIS A 30 -4.28 14.60 5.62
CA HIS A 30 -4.70 14.49 7.02
C HIS A 30 -6.23 14.55 7.17
N GLY A 31 -6.70 14.24 8.38
CA GLY A 31 -8.07 14.49 8.81
C GLY A 31 -8.25 15.94 9.30
N GLN A 32 -9.45 16.28 9.77
CA GLN A 32 -9.74 17.61 10.30
C GLN A 32 -10.89 17.55 11.29
N LEU A 33 -10.78 18.29 12.39
CA LEU A 33 -11.91 18.48 13.32
C LEU A 33 -13.00 19.35 12.67
N LEU A 34 -14.25 19.22 13.15
CA LEU A 34 -15.39 20.02 12.66
C LEU A 34 -15.17 21.54 12.77
N ASN A 35 -14.36 21.98 13.73
CA ASN A 35 -13.99 23.38 13.93
C ASN A 35 -12.86 23.87 13.01
N GLY A 36 -12.36 23.00 12.13
CA GLY A 36 -11.32 23.32 11.15
C GLY A 36 -9.88 23.15 11.66
N ASN A 37 -9.66 22.70 12.89
CA ASN A 37 -8.32 22.52 13.43
C ASN A 37 -7.68 21.19 12.96
N HIS A 38 -6.35 21.21 12.83
CA HIS A 38 -5.53 20.06 12.46
C HIS A 38 -4.13 20.16 13.11
N GLY A 39 -3.88 19.35 14.13
CA GLY A 39 -2.60 19.26 14.84
C GLY A 39 -2.09 17.82 15.01
N GLY A 40 -2.84 16.83 14.51
CA GLY A 40 -2.47 15.41 14.56
C GLY A 40 -2.56 14.79 15.96
N ASN A 41 -3.40 15.35 16.84
CA ASN A 41 -3.52 14.89 18.23
C ASN A 41 -4.76 14.02 18.48
N SER A 42 -5.78 14.14 17.62
CA SER A 42 -7.02 13.38 17.70
C SER A 42 -7.16 12.36 16.57
N THR A 43 -7.96 11.32 16.80
CA THR A 43 -8.27 10.30 15.79
C THR A 43 -8.83 10.95 14.53
N GLU A 44 -9.70 11.95 14.66
CA GLU A 44 -10.32 12.69 13.56
C GLU A 44 -9.31 13.53 12.74
N GLU A 45 -8.14 13.85 13.29
CA GLU A 45 -7.06 14.58 12.58
C GLU A 45 -6.07 13.63 11.90
N ILE A 46 -5.94 12.40 12.37
CA ILE A 46 -4.97 11.40 11.87
C ILE A 46 -5.63 10.43 10.89
N GLU A 47 -6.89 10.09 11.10
CA GLU A 47 -7.67 9.24 10.20
C GLU A 47 -8.07 10.03 8.96
N THR A 48 -7.85 9.41 7.81
CA THR A 48 -8.09 9.99 6.50
C THR A 48 -8.74 8.96 5.61
N ILE A 49 -9.35 9.44 4.52
CA ILE A 49 -9.94 8.58 3.51
C ILE A 49 -8.86 8.13 2.50
N ILE A 50 -8.99 6.89 2.05
CA ILE A 50 -8.42 6.42 0.80
C ILE A 50 -9.52 5.73 0.00
N TYR A 51 -9.59 6.06 -1.28
CA TYR A 51 -10.60 5.57 -2.20
C TYR A 51 -9.97 5.26 -3.55
N GLY A 52 -10.18 4.05 -4.04
CA GLY A 52 -9.76 3.62 -5.36
C GLY A 52 -10.94 3.46 -6.30
N TYR A 53 -10.76 3.85 -7.57
CA TYR A 53 -11.68 3.54 -8.65
C TYR A 53 -10.96 3.06 -9.92
N ASN A 54 -11.52 2.03 -10.55
CA ASN A 54 -11.14 1.58 -11.88
C ASN A 54 -12.41 1.13 -12.61
N LYS A 55 -12.60 1.52 -13.87
CA LYS A 55 -13.79 1.14 -14.66
C LYS A 55 -13.98 -0.37 -14.80
N LYS A 56 -12.90 -1.14 -14.72
CA LYS A 56 -12.92 -2.62 -14.76
C LYS A 56 -13.09 -3.26 -13.38
N GLY A 57 -13.17 -2.45 -12.33
CA GLY A 57 -13.09 -2.88 -10.93
C GLY A 57 -11.67 -3.26 -10.51
N PHE A 58 -11.45 -3.37 -9.21
CA PHE A 58 -10.23 -3.97 -8.63
C PHE A 58 -10.42 -5.47 -8.35
N ILE A 59 -11.67 -5.89 -8.18
CA ILE A 59 -12.12 -7.24 -7.87
C ILE A 59 -13.23 -7.57 -8.88
N LYS A 60 -13.13 -8.68 -9.62
CA LYS A 60 -14.29 -9.17 -10.37
C LYS A 60 -15.26 -9.82 -9.39
N GLN A 61 -16.55 -9.47 -9.47
CA GLN A 61 -17.63 -10.19 -8.79
C GLN A 61 -17.56 -11.69 -9.14
N GLN A 62 -16.89 -12.48 -8.31
CA GLN A 62 -17.35 -13.86 -8.13
C GLN A 62 -18.75 -13.75 -7.53
N LYS A 63 -19.71 -14.50 -8.07
CA LYS A 63 -21.12 -14.54 -7.66
C LYS A 63 -21.27 -14.99 -6.20
N MET A 64 -20.90 -14.13 -5.27
CA MET A 64 -21.40 -14.12 -3.92
C MET A 64 -21.82 -12.69 -3.64
N ASP A 65 -22.89 -12.58 -2.88
CA ASP A 65 -23.41 -11.32 -2.36
C ASP A 65 -22.38 -10.82 -1.32
N ILE A 66 -21.27 -10.25 -1.81
CA ILE A 66 -20.17 -9.70 -1.00
C ILE A 66 -20.21 -8.18 -1.12
N SER A 67 -21.31 -7.56 -0.71
CA SER A 67 -21.05 -6.32 0.01
C SER A 67 -20.23 -6.72 1.24
N GLN A 68 -18.98 -6.26 1.32
CA GLN A 68 -18.36 -5.96 2.63
C GLN A 68 -17.92 -7.10 3.56
N LEU A 69 -17.93 -8.38 3.16
CA LEU A 69 -17.20 -9.40 3.94
C LEU A 69 -15.74 -9.44 3.47
N MET A 70 -14.96 -8.44 3.90
CA MET A 70 -13.51 -8.60 3.99
C MET A 70 -13.26 -9.87 4.82
N ASP A 71 -12.39 -10.73 4.31
CA ASP A 71 -12.00 -11.92 5.04
C ASP A 71 -11.42 -11.52 6.41
N VAL A 72 -11.70 -12.25 7.49
CA VAL A 72 -11.28 -11.90 8.86
C VAL A 72 -9.76 -11.69 8.99
N ILE A 73 -9.00 -12.32 8.11
CA ILE A 73 -7.54 -12.14 8.01
C ILE A 73 -7.15 -10.73 7.52
N TYR A 74 -8.00 -10.08 6.72
CA TYR A 74 -7.82 -8.72 6.20
C TYR A 74 -8.66 -7.66 6.96
N LEU A 75 -9.49 -8.09 7.93
CA LEU A 75 -10.40 -7.22 8.70
C LEU A 75 -9.72 -6.30 9.73
N ASN A 76 -8.40 -6.37 9.91
CA ASN A 76 -7.65 -5.30 10.59
C ASN A 76 -7.34 -4.16 9.60
N SER A 77 -8.40 -3.59 9.01
CA SER A 77 -8.39 -2.70 7.84
C SER A 77 -7.85 -1.28 8.11
N THR A 78 -6.95 -1.11 9.08
CA THR A 78 -6.18 0.13 9.20
C THR A 78 -5.02 0.08 8.20
N THR A 79 -5.09 0.98 7.23
CA THR A 79 -4.04 1.22 6.24
C THR A 79 -3.29 2.48 6.64
N ASP A 80 -1.96 2.45 6.59
CA ASP A 80 -1.17 3.64 6.84
C ASP A 80 -0.91 4.38 5.53
N GLN A 81 -0.86 5.72 5.54
CA GLN A 81 -0.57 6.49 4.32
C GLN A 81 0.77 6.09 3.67
N LEU A 82 1.74 5.59 4.44
CA LEU A 82 3.01 5.05 3.94
C LEU A 82 2.81 3.83 3.01
N ASP A 83 1.77 3.03 3.25
CA ASP A 83 1.42 1.85 2.47
C ASP A 83 1.01 2.22 1.03
N ILE A 84 0.50 3.44 0.81
CA ILE A 84 0.08 3.95 -0.50
C ILE A 84 1.25 3.95 -1.49
N THR A 85 2.43 4.41 -1.04
CA THR A 85 3.61 4.50 -1.91
C THR A 85 4.04 3.11 -2.39
N ALA A 86 4.12 2.13 -1.50
CA ALA A 86 4.48 0.75 -1.85
C ALA A 86 3.45 0.15 -2.83
N THR A 87 2.17 0.40 -2.57
CA THR A 87 1.04 -0.08 -3.39
C THR A 87 1.12 0.48 -4.81
N ILE A 88 1.26 1.80 -4.98
CA ILE A 88 1.36 2.44 -6.31
C ILE A 88 2.59 1.92 -7.05
N CYS A 89 3.75 1.83 -6.38
CA CYS A 89 4.97 1.35 -7.02
C CYS A 89 4.80 -0.05 -7.60
N MET A 90 4.22 -0.96 -6.81
CA MET A 90 3.98 -2.33 -7.25
C MET A 90 2.89 -2.43 -8.33
N LEU A 91 1.85 -1.59 -8.29
CA LEU A 91 0.84 -1.52 -9.36
C LEU A 91 1.42 -0.99 -10.68
N LYS A 92 2.41 -0.10 -10.61
CA LYS A 92 3.07 0.50 -11.79
C LYS A 92 4.31 -0.27 -12.25
N GLY A 93 4.73 -1.30 -11.50
CA GLY A 93 5.97 -2.02 -11.78
C GLY A 93 7.23 -1.16 -11.64
N CYS A 94 7.18 -0.12 -10.80
CA CYS A 94 8.36 0.70 -10.51
C CYS A 94 8.99 0.32 -9.16
N PRO A 95 10.28 0.63 -8.94
CA PRO A 95 10.93 0.38 -7.65
C PRO A 95 10.23 1.12 -6.50
N ILE A 96 10.19 0.48 -5.33
CA ILE A 96 9.73 1.11 -4.09
C ILE A 96 10.88 1.99 -3.56
N PRO A 97 10.63 3.26 -3.16
CA PRO A 97 11.65 4.10 -2.55
C PRO A 97 12.29 3.42 -1.34
N ARG A 98 13.63 3.47 -1.24
CA ARG A 98 14.39 2.73 -0.20
C ARG A 98 13.92 3.03 1.22
N ASN A 99 13.49 4.26 1.50
CA ASN A 99 13.11 4.71 2.84
C ASN A 99 11.63 4.46 3.18
N ASN A 100 10.87 3.77 2.32
CA ASN A 100 9.46 3.51 2.56
C ASN A 100 9.26 2.24 3.41
N LEU A 101 8.70 2.38 4.61
CA LEU A 101 8.35 1.24 5.49
C LEU A 101 6.95 0.66 5.22
N GLY A 102 6.23 1.19 4.21
CA GLY A 102 4.89 0.76 3.87
C GLY A 102 4.83 -0.66 3.31
N ILE A 103 3.75 -1.38 3.65
CA ILE A 103 3.40 -2.66 3.04
C ILE A 103 2.29 -2.48 2.01
N ILE A 104 2.31 -3.26 0.93
CA ILE A 104 1.25 -3.24 -0.08
C ILE A 104 -0.13 -3.42 0.55
N ILE A 105 -1.06 -2.55 0.17
CA ILE A 105 -2.49 -2.65 0.49
C ILE A 105 -3.08 -3.77 -0.37
N SER A 106 -3.45 -4.89 0.27
CA SER A 106 -3.88 -6.11 -0.42
C SER A 106 -5.12 -5.93 -1.30
N ASP A 107 -6.00 -5.00 -0.94
CA ASP A 107 -7.28 -4.79 -1.61
C ASP A 107 -7.13 -4.30 -3.05
N PHE A 108 -5.97 -3.70 -3.39
CA PHE A 108 -5.64 -3.28 -4.75
C PHE A 108 -5.02 -4.40 -5.61
N PHE A 109 -4.63 -5.54 -5.01
CA PHE A 109 -3.87 -6.60 -5.69
C PHE A 109 -4.63 -7.92 -5.83
N LEU A 110 -5.60 -8.16 -4.96
CA LEU A 110 -6.34 -9.42 -4.91
C LEU A 110 -7.46 -9.45 -5.96
N ASP A 111 -7.51 -10.54 -6.73
CA ASP A 111 -8.63 -10.95 -7.58
C ASP A 111 -8.83 -10.26 -8.96
N LEU A 112 -7.75 -9.78 -9.57
CA LEU A 112 -7.72 -9.55 -11.01
C LEU A 112 -7.47 -10.89 -11.73
N GLU A 113 -8.46 -11.42 -12.47
CA GLU A 113 -8.39 -12.70 -13.23
C GLU A 113 -7.11 -12.91 -14.07
N GLN A 114 -6.44 -11.81 -14.44
CA GLN A 114 -5.21 -11.83 -15.25
C GLN A 114 -3.92 -11.91 -14.42
N ASN A 115 -3.98 -11.65 -13.12
CA ASN A 115 -2.81 -11.66 -12.26
C ASN A 115 -2.49 -13.08 -11.83
N SER A 116 -1.38 -13.60 -12.35
CA SER A 116 -0.81 -14.84 -11.85
C SER A 116 -0.60 -14.73 -10.34
N GLN A 117 -1.05 -15.73 -9.59
CA GLN A 117 -0.79 -15.83 -8.15
C GLN A 117 0.71 -15.75 -7.82
N ALA A 118 1.57 -16.19 -8.74
CA ALA A 118 3.02 -16.04 -8.64
C ALA A 118 3.44 -14.56 -8.69
N VAL A 119 2.82 -13.75 -9.55
CA VAL A 119 3.06 -12.29 -9.62
C VAL A 119 2.65 -11.62 -8.31
N ILE A 120 1.49 -11.99 -7.76
CA ILE A 120 1.04 -11.47 -6.46
C ILE A 120 2.05 -11.87 -5.37
N ALA A 121 2.43 -13.14 -5.28
CA ALA A 121 3.42 -13.61 -4.31
C ALA A 121 4.77 -12.86 -4.43
N ASN A 122 5.23 -12.64 -5.66
CA ASN A 122 6.48 -11.92 -5.93
C ASN A 122 6.38 -10.44 -5.55
N ALA A 123 5.26 -9.76 -5.83
CA ALA A 123 5.07 -8.37 -5.47
C ALA A 123 5.14 -8.18 -3.94
N PHE A 124 4.38 -8.98 -3.19
CA PHE A 124 4.42 -8.97 -1.73
C PHE A 124 5.80 -9.32 -1.18
N TYR A 125 6.47 -10.33 -1.75
CA TYR A 125 7.81 -10.71 -1.31
C TYR A 125 8.85 -9.61 -1.59
N THR A 126 8.80 -8.95 -2.75
CA THR A 126 9.68 -7.83 -3.08
C THR A 126 9.49 -6.67 -2.11
N ASN A 127 8.25 -6.29 -1.81
CA ASN A 127 7.97 -5.25 -0.83
C ASN A 127 8.44 -5.65 0.58
N PHE A 128 8.16 -6.87 1.03
CA PHE A 128 8.68 -7.40 2.29
C PHE A 128 10.22 -7.31 2.37
N ARG A 129 10.91 -7.74 1.31
CA ARG A 129 12.38 -7.71 1.26
C ARG A 129 12.92 -6.30 1.37
N GLN A 130 12.29 -5.34 0.71
CA GLN A 130 12.68 -3.93 0.81
C GLN A 130 12.51 -3.39 2.23
N VAL A 131 11.38 -3.67 2.89
CA VAL A 131 11.16 -3.25 4.29
C VAL A 131 12.13 -3.95 5.24
N GLU A 132 12.40 -5.25 5.05
CA GLU A 132 13.40 -5.96 5.85
C GLU A 132 14.79 -5.36 5.70
N ASP A 133 15.23 -5.08 4.46
CA ASP A 133 16.54 -4.49 4.19
C ASP A 133 16.62 -3.08 4.82
N GLN A 134 15.55 -2.29 4.78
CA GLN A 134 15.49 -0.99 5.48
C GLN A 134 15.58 -1.13 7.01
N VAL A 135 14.91 -2.10 7.61
CA VAL A 135 15.01 -2.37 9.07
C VAL A 135 16.45 -2.71 9.45
N ARG A 136 17.15 -3.50 8.63
CA ARG A 136 18.57 -3.83 8.84
C ARG A 136 19.46 -2.60 8.72
N ASP A 137 19.29 -1.82 7.66
CA ASP A 137 20.04 -0.57 7.46
C ASP A 137 19.90 0.37 8.66
N ILE A 138 18.69 0.51 9.20
CA ILE A 138 18.41 1.34 10.37
C ILE A 138 19.11 0.77 11.61
N GLN A 139 19.05 -0.54 11.84
CA GLN A 139 19.72 -1.15 12.98
C GLN A 139 21.23 -1.00 12.91
N ASP A 140 21.83 -1.21 11.73
CA ASP A 140 23.27 -1.11 11.51
C ASP A 140 23.76 0.34 11.64
N PHE A 141 22.97 1.33 11.21
CA PHE A 141 23.36 2.73 11.26
C PHE A 141 23.08 3.39 12.62
N MET A 142 21.96 3.06 13.26
CA MET A 142 21.50 3.75 14.45
C MET A 142 21.70 2.98 15.75
N HIS A 143 21.78 1.63 15.71
CA HIS A 143 21.77 0.76 16.88
C HIS A 143 20.65 1.06 17.90
N ASN A 144 19.53 1.61 17.41
CA ASN A 144 18.49 2.17 18.27
C ASN A 144 17.33 1.21 18.55
N LEU A 145 17.19 0.11 17.81
CA LEU A 145 16.17 -0.89 18.14
C LEU A 145 16.68 -1.78 19.27
N ASN A 146 15.79 -2.10 20.20
CA ASN A 146 16.08 -3.08 21.23
C ASN A 146 16.50 -4.42 20.58
N GLU A 147 17.57 -5.05 21.06
CA GLU A 147 18.08 -6.30 20.47
C GLU A 147 17.04 -7.42 20.42
N ASN A 148 16.19 -7.54 21.44
CA ASN A 148 15.12 -8.53 21.47
C ASN A 148 14.06 -8.23 20.38
N THR A 149 13.70 -6.96 20.23
CA THR A 149 12.78 -6.49 19.18
C THR A 149 13.34 -6.77 17.79
N PHE A 150 14.63 -6.45 17.56
CA PHE A 150 15.28 -6.73 16.29
C PHE A 150 15.35 -8.22 15.99
N ASN A 151 15.75 -9.04 16.97
CA ASN A 151 15.80 -10.50 16.83
C ASN A 151 14.43 -11.11 16.53
N GLU A 152 13.36 -10.62 17.16
CA GLU A 152 11.97 -11.01 16.86
C GLU A 152 11.63 -10.72 15.39
N LEU A 153 11.89 -9.50 14.90
CA LEU A 153 11.68 -9.13 13.50
C LEU A 153 12.48 -10.01 12.55
N MET A 154 13.73 -10.34 12.87
CA MET A 154 14.58 -11.17 12.03
C MET A 154 14.11 -12.62 11.96
N GLU A 155 13.59 -13.18 13.06
CA GLU A 155 12.95 -14.50 13.04
C GLU A 155 11.63 -14.49 12.25
N MET A 156 10.82 -13.44 12.36
CA MET A 156 9.65 -13.26 11.49
C MET A 156 10.06 -13.23 10.01
N ALA A 157 11.09 -12.44 9.66
CA ALA A 157 11.60 -12.32 8.30
C ALA A 157 12.10 -13.67 7.75
N LYS A 158 12.84 -14.43 8.56
CA LYS A 158 13.30 -15.79 8.22
C LYS A 158 12.14 -16.74 7.96
N ASN A 159 11.08 -16.68 8.77
CA ASN A 159 9.86 -17.47 8.57
C ASN A 159 9.15 -17.12 7.26
N ILE A 160 9.02 -15.82 6.94
CA ILE A 160 8.44 -15.35 5.67
C ILE A 160 9.23 -15.87 4.47
N LYS A 161 10.57 -15.75 4.48
CA LYS A 161 11.44 -16.30 3.41
C LYS A 161 11.26 -17.80 3.21
N ASN A 162 11.17 -18.55 4.30
CA ASN A 162 10.95 -19.99 4.26
C ASN A 162 9.57 -20.34 3.66
N LYS A 163 8.53 -19.60 4.04
CA LYS A 163 7.19 -19.79 3.44
C LYS A 163 7.16 -19.43 1.97
N TYR A 164 7.81 -18.34 1.56
CA TYR A 164 7.93 -17.96 0.16
C TYR A 164 8.55 -19.10 -0.68
N LYS A 165 9.67 -19.68 -0.24
CA LYS A 165 10.27 -20.85 -0.91
C LYS A 165 9.28 -22.02 -1.03
N ARG A 166 8.54 -22.31 0.05
CA ARG A 166 7.55 -23.41 0.09
C ARG A 166 6.31 -23.17 -0.79
N LEU A 167 5.95 -21.91 -1.05
CA LEU A 167 4.87 -21.59 -2.00
C LEU A 167 5.21 -22.18 -3.37
N PHE A 168 6.44 -21.98 -3.84
CA PHE A 168 6.88 -22.39 -5.17
C PHE A 168 7.35 -23.85 -5.29
N THR A 169 7.52 -24.56 -4.17
CA THR A 169 7.78 -26.02 -4.22
C THR A 169 6.49 -26.84 -4.20
N THR A 170 5.38 -26.27 -3.72
CA THR A 170 4.11 -27.00 -3.54
C THR A 170 3.02 -26.63 -4.55
N GLY A 171 3.28 -25.71 -5.46
CA GLY A 171 2.37 -25.40 -6.56
C GLY A 171 2.39 -26.46 -7.66
N ILE A 172 1.29 -26.52 -8.40
CA ILE A 172 1.03 -27.55 -9.41
C ILE A 172 1.18 -26.91 -10.79
N LYS A 173 1.87 -27.59 -11.71
CA LYS A 173 1.82 -27.24 -13.13
C LYS A 173 0.51 -27.74 -13.72
N TYR A 174 -0.38 -26.82 -14.11
CA TYR A 174 -1.63 -27.15 -14.81
C TYR A 174 -1.70 -26.38 -16.13
N LYS A 175 -1.86 -27.09 -17.26
CA LYS A 175 -1.97 -26.51 -18.61
C LYS A 175 -0.92 -25.42 -18.89
N ASN A 176 0.36 -25.71 -18.68
CA ASN A 176 1.50 -24.78 -18.84
C ASN A 176 1.49 -23.54 -17.94
N SER A 177 0.62 -23.47 -16.95
CA SER A 177 0.58 -22.39 -15.95
C SER A 177 0.93 -22.92 -14.56
N TYR A 178 1.73 -22.16 -13.81
CA TYR A 178 2.04 -22.46 -12.43
C TYR A 178 0.95 -21.90 -11.53
N GLN A 179 0.26 -22.77 -10.78
CA GLN A 179 -0.80 -22.36 -9.85
C GLN A 179 -0.34 -22.59 -8.41
N LEU A 180 -0.43 -21.54 -7.60
CA LEU A 180 -0.20 -21.60 -6.17
C LEU A 180 -1.49 -22.06 -5.47
N ASN A 181 -1.35 -22.61 -4.27
CA ASN A 181 -2.51 -22.87 -3.44
C ASN A 181 -3.02 -21.51 -2.89
N PRO A 182 -4.28 -21.11 -3.15
CA PRO A 182 -4.81 -19.81 -2.73
C PRO A 182 -4.78 -19.59 -1.21
N LEU A 183 -5.06 -20.63 -0.42
CA LEU A 183 -5.02 -20.55 1.04
C LEU A 183 -3.59 -20.31 1.55
N LYS A 184 -2.60 -21.02 0.97
CA LYS A 184 -1.20 -20.81 1.32
C LYS A 184 -0.71 -19.41 0.93
N LEU A 185 -1.12 -18.92 -0.24
CA LEU A 185 -0.80 -17.56 -0.69
C LEU A 185 -1.38 -16.52 0.28
N LYS A 186 -2.65 -16.67 0.65
CA LYS A 186 -3.31 -15.79 1.63
C LYS A 186 -2.63 -15.81 2.99
N GLN A 187 -2.27 -16.98 3.51
CA GLN A 187 -1.50 -17.10 4.76
C GLN A 187 -0.12 -16.46 4.67
N PHE A 188 0.53 -16.53 3.52
CA PHE A 188 1.82 -15.89 3.28
C PHE A 188 1.69 -14.35 3.27
N ILE A 189 0.70 -13.82 2.55
CA ILE A 189 0.41 -12.37 2.52
C ILE A 189 0.11 -11.85 3.93
N GLY A 190 -0.73 -12.56 4.70
CA GLY A 190 -1.05 -12.18 6.07
C GLY A 190 0.18 -12.11 6.99
N GLN A 191 1.19 -12.94 6.77
CA GLN A 191 2.45 -12.83 7.55
C GLN A 191 3.28 -11.60 7.19
N ILE A 192 3.28 -11.20 5.93
CA ILE A 192 3.96 -9.98 5.49
C ILE A 192 3.25 -8.75 6.06
N GLN A 193 1.92 -8.75 6.04
CA GLN A 193 1.12 -7.69 6.67
C GLN A 193 1.45 -7.58 8.16
N ASN A 194 1.42 -8.69 8.90
CA ASN A 194 1.78 -8.71 10.32
C ASN A 194 3.21 -8.22 10.59
N PHE A 195 4.17 -8.58 9.74
CA PHE A 195 5.54 -8.04 9.81
C PHE A 195 5.56 -6.52 9.63
N GLY A 196 4.87 -5.99 8.61
CA GLY A 196 4.72 -4.55 8.40
C GLY A 196 4.10 -3.82 9.58
N TYR A 197 3.01 -4.35 10.14
CA TYR A 197 2.37 -3.77 11.32
C TYR A 197 3.33 -3.71 12.52
N LYS A 198 4.09 -4.78 12.77
CA LYS A 198 5.09 -4.81 13.86
C LYS A 198 6.21 -3.82 13.61
N VAL A 199 6.75 -3.75 12.39
CA VAL A 199 7.78 -2.76 12.02
C VAL A 199 7.27 -1.35 12.27
N LYS A 200 6.10 -1.00 11.72
CA LYS A 200 5.52 0.34 11.87
C LYS A 200 5.22 0.69 13.34
N SER A 201 4.75 -0.27 14.16
CA SER A 201 4.50 -0.02 15.58
C SER A 201 5.78 0.22 16.38
N ILE A 202 6.86 -0.49 16.07
CA ILE A 202 8.18 -0.25 16.65
C ILE A 202 8.65 1.17 16.30
N PHE A 203 8.59 1.57 15.03
CA PHE A 203 9.00 2.92 14.62
C PHE A 203 8.11 4.03 15.20
N ARG A 204 6.83 3.77 15.45
CA ARG A 204 5.94 4.72 16.13
C ARG A 204 6.26 4.88 17.62
N ASN A 205 6.64 3.80 18.29
CA ASN A 205 6.83 3.79 19.74
C ASN A 205 8.29 4.06 20.16
N GLU A 206 9.25 3.45 19.48
CA GLU A 206 10.69 3.60 19.73
C GLU A 206 11.27 4.80 18.94
N GLY A 207 10.64 5.20 17.82
CA GLY A 207 11.02 6.36 17.01
C GLY A 207 10.56 7.72 17.53
N GLN A 208 9.94 7.79 18.70
CA GLN A 208 9.74 9.05 19.42
C GLN A 208 10.99 9.51 20.18
N THR A 209 12.10 8.76 20.12
CA THR A 209 13.39 9.23 20.61
C THR A 209 13.99 10.27 19.65
N PRO A 210 14.54 11.41 20.11
CA PRO A 210 14.75 12.62 19.28
C PRO A 210 15.82 12.54 18.18
N ASN A 211 16.40 11.37 17.91
CA ASN A 211 17.57 11.22 17.03
C ASN A 211 17.23 10.74 15.60
N LEU A 212 15.96 10.69 15.20
CA LEU A 212 15.56 10.33 13.83
C LEU A 212 15.68 11.53 12.86
N VAL A 213 16.92 11.86 12.49
CA VAL A 213 17.25 12.91 11.50
C VAL A 213 17.02 12.46 10.03
N TYR A 214 16.33 11.35 9.77
CA TYR A 214 16.10 10.89 8.38
C TYR A 214 14.85 11.44 7.69
N ILE A 215 13.93 12.10 8.40
CA ILE A 215 12.78 12.78 7.77
C ILE A 215 13.10 14.27 7.58
N LYS A 216 14.08 14.62 6.74
CA LYS A 216 14.26 16.01 6.28
C LYS A 216 14.50 16.20 4.80
N TYR A 217 14.86 15.17 4.03
CA TYR A 217 15.17 15.34 2.61
C TYR A 217 14.56 14.23 1.74
N GLY A 218 13.23 14.22 1.67
CA GLY A 218 12.53 13.63 0.53
C GLY A 218 12.39 14.68 -0.56
N VAL A 219 13.32 14.72 -1.51
CA VAL A 219 13.08 15.48 -2.75
C VAL A 219 12.10 14.66 -3.59
N ILE A 220 10.84 15.07 -3.62
CA ILE A 220 9.86 14.55 -4.58
C ILE A 220 10.16 15.23 -5.92
N ILE A 221 10.95 14.59 -6.78
CA ILE A 221 11.04 14.99 -8.19
C ILE A 221 9.83 14.41 -8.92
N TRP A 222 8.79 15.22 -9.05
CA TRP A 222 7.64 14.90 -9.89
C TRP A 222 8.03 15.14 -11.36
N ASN A 223 8.53 14.10 -12.03
CA ASN A 223 8.64 14.12 -13.49
C ASN A 223 7.23 13.91 -14.06
N ILE A 224 6.49 15.00 -14.24
CA ILE A 224 5.36 15.00 -15.16
C ILE A 224 5.95 14.92 -16.57
N ALA A 225 6.02 13.71 -17.12
CA ALA A 225 6.20 13.54 -18.54
C ALA A 225 4.92 14.06 -19.22
N PHE A 226 4.92 15.35 -19.58
CA PHE A 226 3.98 15.85 -20.56
C PHE A 226 4.31 15.15 -21.87
N SER A 227 3.52 14.14 -22.26
CA SER A 227 3.49 13.77 -23.67
C SER A 227 2.96 14.99 -24.41
N ASN A 228 3.67 15.42 -25.44
CA ASN A 228 3.32 16.54 -26.30
C ASN A 228 2.04 16.24 -27.09
N ASN A 229 0.89 16.20 -26.42
CA ASN A 229 -0.40 16.39 -27.03
C ASN A 229 -0.92 17.75 -26.56
N GLN A 230 -0.59 18.77 -27.34
CA GLN A 230 -1.27 20.06 -27.29
C GLN A 230 -2.77 19.79 -27.45
N ASN A 231 -3.56 19.93 -26.38
CA ASN A 231 -4.99 20.34 -26.36
C ASN A 231 -5.68 20.14 -24.99
N LEU A 232 -5.02 20.49 -23.88
CA LEU A 232 -5.70 20.71 -22.60
C LEU A 232 -5.56 22.19 -22.22
N ARG A 233 -6.51 23.01 -22.69
CA ARG A 233 -6.72 24.36 -22.18
C ARG A 233 -7.86 24.32 -21.18
N ILE A 234 -7.53 24.39 -19.89
CA ILE A 234 -8.51 24.58 -18.83
C ILE A 234 -8.80 26.09 -18.78
N HIS A 235 -10.02 26.48 -19.15
CA HIS A 235 -10.51 27.84 -18.95
C HIS A 235 -11.29 27.91 -17.64
N ILE A 236 -10.67 28.53 -16.63
CA ILE A 236 -11.37 28.92 -15.41
C ILE A 236 -12.15 30.20 -15.73
N LYS A 237 -13.46 30.08 -15.92
CA LYS A 237 -14.35 31.25 -15.89
C LYS A 237 -14.57 31.64 -14.43
N LYS A 238 -14.07 32.81 -14.04
CA LYS A 238 -14.54 33.50 -12.83
C LYS A 238 -16.01 33.90 -13.06
N LYS A 239 -16.89 33.50 -12.15
CA LYS A 239 -18.10 34.26 -11.83
C LYS A 239 -17.83 35.02 -10.54
#